data_AF-A0A2V8NFH0-F1
#
_entry.id   AF-A0A2V8NFH0-F1
#
_cell.length_a   1.000
_cell.length_b   1.000
_cell.length_c   1.000
_cell.angle_alpha   90.00
_cell.angle_beta   90.00
_cell.angle_gamma   90.00
#
_symmetry.space_group_name_H-M   'P 1'
#
loop_
_entity.id
_entity.type
_entity.pdbx_description
1 polymer ?
#
loop_
_entity_poly.entity_id
_entity_poly.type
_entity_poly.pdbx_seq_one_letter_code
_entity_poly.pdbx_strand_id
1 'polypeptide(L)'
;MKSWLSTRDTYVDYGVRFVVISEKDEVLRISHAVMSELFDRRLALPYYARKRIRWCEVVVSLKGGRAVAVQRFLARYIHFDAHGFLDLDRQLEEARLRMDVSSADITAEDLSPKERLGREAKTWLDRQVIAQECEWEPDHDLRLVIENVALDARPRLWLRPAMRKK
;
A
#
# COMPACT_ATOMS: atom_id res chain seq x y z
N MET A 1 28.40 -36.23 22.50
CA MET A 1 27.48 -36.11 21.35
C MET A 1 26.06 -35.87 21.85
N LYS A 2 25.59 -34.62 21.82
CA LYS A 2 24.17 -34.25 21.72
C LYS A 2 24.11 -33.04 20.77
N SER A 3 23.31 -33.20 19.73
CA SER A 3 23.19 -32.33 18.56
C SER A 3 22.61 -30.96 18.93
N TRP A 4 23.31 -29.89 18.55
CA TRP A 4 22.88 -28.48 18.66
C TRP A 4 22.05 -28.00 17.45
N LEU A 5 21.42 -28.91 16.70
CA LEU A 5 20.76 -28.62 15.42
C LEU A 5 19.22 -28.61 15.48
N SER A 6 18.60 -28.12 16.56
CA SER A 6 17.13 -28.05 16.64
C SER A 6 16.59 -26.75 17.25
N THR A 7 17.07 -25.62 16.75
CA THR A 7 16.48 -24.30 17.10
C THR A 7 16.23 -23.39 15.89
N ARG A 8 16.29 -23.91 14.67
CA ARG A 8 16.17 -23.09 13.44
C ARG A 8 14.77 -22.98 12.81
N ASP A 9 13.72 -23.49 13.44
CA ASP A 9 12.37 -23.53 12.83
C ASP A 9 11.40 -22.44 13.32
N THR A 10 11.91 -21.35 13.89
CA THR A 10 11.11 -20.22 14.40
C THR A 10 11.40 -18.86 13.77
N TYR A 11 12.34 -18.77 12.81
CA TYR A 11 12.60 -17.48 12.14
C TYR A 11 11.53 -17.24 11.06
N VAL A 12 10.58 -16.38 11.39
CA VAL A 12 9.58 -15.86 10.45
C VAL A 12 10.10 -14.54 9.92
N ASP A 13 10.51 -14.53 8.66
CA ASP A 13 10.84 -13.31 7.94
C ASP A 13 9.53 -12.62 7.49
N TYR A 14 9.60 -11.33 7.15
CA TYR A 14 8.48 -10.59 6.58
C TYR A 14 8.86 -10.00 5.23
N GLY A 15 7.87 -9.89 4.34
CA GLY A 15 8.03 -9.22 3.06
C GLY A 15 6.80 -8.40 2.72
N VAL A 16 6.98 -7.39 1.87
CA VAL A 16 5.89 -6.60 1.32
C VAL A 16 5.59 -7.07 -0.11
N ARG A 17 4.31 -7.09 -0.47
CA ARG A 17 3.80 -7.36 -1.81
C ARG A 17 2.90 -6.21 -2.23
N PHE A 18 3.13 -5.70 -3.43
CA PHE A 18 2.31 -4.66 -4.03
C PHE A 18 1.37 -5.32 -5.03
N VAL A 19 0.07 -5.12 -4.85
CA VAL A 19 -0.97 -5.66 -5.73
C VAL A 19 -1.79 -4.50 -6.28
N VAL A 20 -2.11 -4.53 -7.57
CA VAL A 20 -2.99 -3.55 -8.21
C VAL A 20 -4.20 -4.23 -8.80
N ILE A 21 -5.29 -3.47 -8.83
CA ILE A 21 -6.53 -3.87 -9.47
C ILE A 21 -6.64 -3.02 -10.73
N SER A 22 -6.57 -3.67 -11.90
CA SER A 22 -6.69 -2.98 -13.18
C SER A 22 -8.11 -2.45 -13.40
N GLU A 23 -8.30 -1.61 -14.41
CA GLU A 23 -9.64 -1.16 -14.82
C GLU A 23 -10.54 -2.29 -15.33
N LYS A 24 -9.97 -3.47 -15.65
CA LYS A 24 -10.70 -4.67 -16.04
C LYS A 24 -10.94 -5.63 -14.86
N ASP A 25 -10.78 -5.14 -13.63
CA ASP A 25 -10.83 -5.92 -12.39
C ASP A 25 -9.83 -7.09 -12.34
N GLU A 26 -8.71 -6.97 -13.07
CA GLU A 26 -7.62 -7.94 -12.96
C GLU A 26 -6.76 -7.63 -11.74
N VAL A 27 -6.56 -8.63 -10.88
CA VAL A 27 -5.70 -8.53 -9.70
C VAL A 27 -4.28 -8.99 -10.06
N LEU A 28 -3.34 -8.06 -10.03
CA LEU A 28 -2.00 -8.25 -10.57
C LEU A 28 -0.94 -7.84 -9.56
N ARG A 29 0.12 -8.65 -9.43
CA ARG A 29 1.26 -8.32 -8.56
C ARG A 29 2.23 -7.38 -9.28
N ILE A 30 2.76 -6.40 -8.55
CA ILE A 30 3.83 -5.52 -9.01
C ILE A 30 5.15 -5.96 -8.36
N SER A 31 6.24 -5.92 -9.12
CA SER A 31 7.57 -6.11 -8.55
C SER A 31 7.99 -4.89 -7.74
N HIS A 32 8.82 -5.10 -6.71
CA HIS A 32 9.38 -3.99 -5.94
C HIS A 32 10.14 -2.99 -6.83
N ALA A 33 10.81 -3.46 -7.88
CA ALA A 33 11.52 -2.61 -8.83
C ALA A 33 10.58 -1.65 -9.57
N VAL A 34 9.46 -2.15 -10.11
CA VAL A 34 8.46 -1.31 -10.79
C VAL A 34 7.83 -0.33 -9.79
N MET A 35 7.54 -0.78 -8.56
CA MET A 35 7.01 0.12 -7.53
C MET A 35 8.00 1.24 -7.20
N SER A 36 9.30 0.91 -7.06
CA SER A 36 10.36 1.90 -6.85
C SER A 36 10.41 2.90 -8.01
N GLU A 37 10.39 2.44 -9.25
CA GLU A 37 10.41 3.33 -10.41
C GLU A 37 9.19 4.26 -10.49
N LEU A 38 8.01 3.83 -10.01
CA LEU A 38 6.83 4.69 -9.90
C LEU A 38 7.02 5.79 -8.86
N PHE A 39 7.48 5.43 -7.65
CA PHE A 39 7.71 6.40 -6.58
C PHE A 39 8.87 7.37 -6.88
N ASP A 40 9.93 6.87 -7.54
CA ASP A 40 11.06 7.69 -8.01
C ASP A 40 10.68 8.57 -9.21
N ARG A 41 9.42 8.50 -9.69
CA ARG A 41 8.92 9.17 -10.90
C ARG A 41 9.76 8.89 -12.15
N ARG A 42 10.36 7.69 -12.21
CA ARG A 42 11.14 7.20 -13.36
C ARG A 42 10.29 6.41 -14.36
N LEU A 43 9.11 5.95 -13.94
CA LEU A 43 8.15 5.26 -14.78
C LEU A 43 6.88 6.10 -14.94
N ALA A 44 6.59 6.51 -16.18
CA ALA A 44 5.30 7.08 -16.54
C ALA A 44 4.37 6.00 -17.08
N LEU A 45 3.09 6.09 -16.72
CA LEU A 45 2.01 5.27 -17.26
C LEU A 45 0.94 6.18 -17.90
N PRO A 46 1.14 6.66 -19.13
CA PRO A 46 0.23 7.64 -19.76
C PRO A 46 -1.24 7.19 -19.85
N TYR A 47 -1.49 5.88 -19.91
CA TYR A 47 -2.85 5.31 -19.88
C TYR A 47 -3.63 5.68 -18.60
N TYR A 48 -2.92 5.93 -17.49
CA TYR A 48 -3.48 6.33 -16.21
C TYR A 48 -3.39 7.84 -15.94
N ALA A 49 -3.03 8.66 -16.92
CA ALA A 49 -2.96 10.12 -16.74
C ALA A 49 -4.29 10.68 -16.18
N ARG A 50 -4.19 11.48 -15.10
CA ARG A 50 -5.33 12.04 -14.34
C ARG A 50 -6.28 11.00 -13.73
N LYS A 51 -5.88 9.74 -13.64
CA LYS A 51 -6.67 8.68 -13.01
C LYS A 51 -6.14 8.36 -11.63
N ARG A 52 -7.01 7.76 -10.81
CA ARG A 52 -6.61 7.02 -9.62
C ARG A 52 -6.82 5.53 -9.85
N ILE A 53 -5.94 4.70 -9.31
CA ILE A 53 -6.07 3.24 -9.36
C ILE A 53 -6.12 2.65 -7.96
N ARG A 54 -6.82 1.53 -7.82
CA ARG A 54 -6.85 0.73 -6.60
C ARG A 54 -5.56 -0.08 -6.51
N TRP A 55 -4.89 0.01 -5.37
CA TRP A 55 -3.73 -0.81 -5.07
C TRP A 55 -3.73 -1.26 -3.61
N CYS A 56 -2.91 -2.26 -3.31
CA CYS A 56 -2.77 -2.82 -1.98
C CYS A 56 -1.30 -3.03 -1.65
N GLU A 57 -0.94 -2.63 -0.44
CA GLU A 57 0.28 -3.07 0.23
C GLU A 57 -0.06 -4.23 1.15
N VAL A 58 0.52 -5.40 0.88
CA VAL A 58 0.26 -6.63 1.63
C VAL A 58 1.55 -7.09 2.30
N VAL A 59 1.56 -7.08 3.62
CA VAL A 59 2.67 -7.64 4.41
C VAL A 59 2.42 -9.13 4.59
N VAL A 60 3.40 -9.94 4.19
CA VAL A 60 3.35 -11.40 4.27
C VAL A 60 4.45 -11.93 5.17
N SER A 61 4.17 -12.99 5.90
CA SER A 61 5.19 -13.79 6.57
C SER A 61 5.85 -14.75 5.58
N LEU A 62 7.15 -14.95 5.73
CA LEU A 62 7.98 -15.78 4.88
C LEU A 62 8.55 -16.95 5.69
N LYS A 63 8.47 -18.17 5.11
CA LYS A 63 9.15 -19.36 5.63
C LYS A 63 10.00 -19.97 4.52
N GLY A 64 11.31 -20.08 4.73
CA GLY A 64 12.25 -20.54 3.70
C GLY A 64 12.20 -19.70 2.41
N GLY A 65 12.00 -18.38 2.54
CA GLY A 65 11.89 -17.44 1.43
C GLY A 65 10.55 -17.46 0.67
N ARG A 66 9.58 -18.28 1.08
CA ARG A 66 8.24 -18.35 0.47
C ARG A 66 7.21 -17.67 1.33
N ALA A 67 6.30 -16.93 0.71
CA ALA A 67 5.16 -16.33 1.41
C ALA A 67 4.18 -17.43 1.87
N VAL A 68 3.76 -17.37 3.13
CA VAL A 68 2.91 -18.42 3.75
C VAL A 68 1.64 -17.88 4.39
N ALA A 69 1.61 -16.62 4.82
CA ALA A 69 0.41 -16.00 5.36
C ALA A 69 0.46 -14.47 5.21
N VAL A 70 -0.72 -13.87 5.10
CA VAL A 70 -0.90 -12.41 5.12
C VAL A 70 -0.99 -11.96 6.57
N GLN A 71 -0.23 -10.92 6.91
CA GLN A 71 -0.10 -10.37 8.27
C GLN A 71 -0.76 -9.00 8.37
N ARG A 72 -0.68 -8.22 7.29
CA ARG A 72 -1.31 -6.91 7.19
C ARG A 72 -1.71 -6.66 5.74
N PHE A 73 -2.83 -5.96 5.60
CA PHE A 73 -3.39 -5.57 4.32
C PHE A 73 -3.78 -4.10 4.38
N LEU A 74 -3.33 -3.32 3.40
CA LEU A 74 -3.66 -1.90 3.27
C LEU A 74 -4.17 -1.66 1.84
N ALA A 75 -5.46 -1.37 1.70
CA ALA A 75 -6.05 -1.00 0.41
C ALA A 75 -6.12 0.52 0.28
N ARG A 76 -5.53 1.03 -0.78
CA ARG A 76 -5.38 2.46 -1.02
C ARG A 76 -5.64 2.83 -2.48
N TYR A 77 -5.77 4.13 -2.72
CA TYR A 77 -5.69 4.70 -4.05
C TYR A 77 -4.27 5.22 -4.34
N ILE A 78 -3.82 5.04 -5.57
CA ILE A 78 -2.66 5.76 -6.13
C ILE A 78 -3.17 6.74 -7.17
N HIS A 79 -2.66 7.97 -7.15
CA HIS A 79 -3.05 9.04 -8.06
C HIS A 79 -1.95 9.28 -9.09
N PHE A 80 -2.35 9.57 -10.32
CA PHE A 80 -1.45 9.92 -11.40
C PHE A 80 -1.72 11.34 -11.90
N ASP A 81 -0.64 12.06 -12.19
CA ASP A 81 -0.69 13.41 -12.73
C ASP A 81 -1.13 13.43 -14.21
N ALA A 82 -1.14 14.63 -14.80
CA ALA A 82 -1.56 14.84 -16.19
C ALA A 82 -0.68 14.11 -17.23
N HIS A 83 0.51 13.67 -16.85
CA HIS A 83 1.46 12.96 -17.71
C HIS A 83 1.53 11.46 -17.39
N GLY A 84 0.76 10.98 -16.41
CA GLY A 84 0.75 9.59 -15.99
C GLY A 84 1.93 9.22 -15.08
N PHE A 85 2.63 10.19 -14.50
CA PHE A 85 3.53 9.90 -13.37
C PHE A 85 2.73 9.86 -12.08
N LEU A 86 3.29 9.19 -11.06
CA LEU A 86 2.71 9.21 -9.72
C LEU A 86 2.59 10.67 -9.23
N ASP A 87 1.39 11.08 -8.82
CA ASP A 87 1.12 12.42 -8.32
C ASP A 87 1.76 12.60 -6.94
N LEU A 88 2.98 13.16 -6.93
CA LEU A 88 3.80 13.30 -5.72
C LEU A 88 3.17 14.24 -4.71
N ASP A 89 2.57 15.34 -5.17
CA ASP A 89 1.92 16.31 -4.30
C ASP A 89 0.76 15.65 -3.55
N ARG A 90 -0.05 14.84 -4.25
CA ARG A 90 -1.12 14.08 -3.63
C ARG A 90 -0.60 13.02 -2.65
N GLN A 91 0.51 12.34 -2.95
CA GLN A 91 1.11 11.37 -2.03
C GLN A 91 1.66 12.03 -0.76
N LEU A 92 2.29 13.21 -0.89
CA LEU A 92 2.81 13.97 0.25
C LEU A 92 1.67 14.54 1.11
N GLU A 93 0.60 15.01 0.47
CA GLU A 93 -0.62 15.45 1.16
C GLU A 93 -1.24 14.30 1.96
N GLU A 94 -1.41 13.12 1.37
CA GLU A 94 -1.89 11.93 2.07
C GLU A 94 -1.00 11.58 3.27
N ALA A 95 0.33 11.55 3.08
CA ALA A 95 1.27 11.24 4.15
C ALA A 95 1.15 12.24 5.32
N ARG A 96 0.99 13.54 5.00
CA ARG A 96 0.76 14.59 6.00
C ARG A 96 -0.56 14.39 6.74
N LEU A 97 -1.67 14.16 6.03
CA LEU A 97 -2.98 13.93 6.67
C LEU A 97 -2.92 12.75 7.65
N ARG A 98 -2.28 11.65 7.26
CA ARG A 98 -2.12 10.47 8.12
C ARG A 98 -1.25 10.76 9.35
N MET A 99 -0.19 11.56 9.20
CA MET A 99 0.66 11.98 10.31
C MET A 99 -0.09 12.90 11.29
N ASP A 100 -0.85 13.87 10.76
CA ASP A 100 -1.69 14.78 11.56
C ASP A 100 -2.71 13.97 12.39
N VAL A 101 -3.41 13.02 11.75
CA VAL A 101 -4.39 12.16 12.44
C VAL A 101 -3.73 11.27 13.48
N SER A 102 -2.56 10.67 13.19
CA SER A 102 -1.87 9.78 14.13
C SER A 102 -1.25 10.52 15.33
N SER A 103 -0.87 11.79 15.16
CA SER A 103 -0.24 12.60 16.22
C SER A 103 -1.26 13.32 17.10
N ALA A 104 -2.50 13.46 16.64
CA ALA A 104 -3.59 14.06 17.40
C ALA A 104 -3.85 13.32 18.73
N ASP A 105 -3.68 11.99 18.75
CA ASP A 105 -3.92 11.16 19.94
C ASP A 105 -2.78 11.25 20.98
N ILE A 106 -1.58 11.71 20.58
CA ILE A 106 -0.38 11.73 21.44
C ILE A 106 -0.21 13.07 22.16
N THR A 107 -0.71 14.17 21.59
CA THR A 107 -0.34 15.54 21.99
C THR A 107 -1.48 16.32 22.66
N ALA A 108 -2.48 15.63 23.21
CA ALA A 108 -3.73 16.25 23.67
C ALA A 108 -3.70 16.79 25.12
N GLU A 109 -2.66 16.48 25.89
CA GLU A 109 -2.65 16.67 27.35
C GLU A 109 -2.57 18.14 27.79
N ASP A 110 -1.92 19.01 27.00
CA ASP A 110 -1.71 20.43 27.35
C ASP A 110 -2.71 21.42 26.70
N LEU A 111 -3.73 20.93 26.01
CA LEU A 111 -4.68 21.81 25.29
C LEU A 111 -5.79 22.33 26.18
N SER A 112 -6.13 23.62 26.01
CA SER A 112 -7.38 24.16 26.55
C SER A 112 -8.61 23.49 25.91
N PRO A 113 -9.79 23.52 26.55
CA PRO A 113 -11.01 22.88 26.01
C PRO A 113 -11.37 23.33 24.59
N LYS A 114 -11.15 24.61 24.26
CA LYS A 114 -11.44 25.16 22.92
C LYS A 114 -10.46 24.63 21.87
N GLU A 115 -9.18 24.54 22.20
CA GLU A 115 -8.16 24.01 21.30
C GLU A 115 -8.35 22.52 21.05
N ARG A 116 -8.75 21.78 22.10
CA ARG A 116 -9.11 20.36 22.00
C ARG A 116 -10.26 20.15 21.02
N LEU A 117 -11.37 20.90 21.17
CA LEU A 117 -12.51 20.84 20.27
C LEU A 117 -12.11 21.17 18.81
N GLY A 118 -11.31 22.22 18.62
CA GLY A 118 -10.81 22.59 17.29
C GLY A 118 -9.95 21.50 16.65
N ARG A 119 -9.08 20.86 17.44
CA ARG A 119 -8.26 19.74 16.99
C ARG A 119 -9.11 18.52 16.66
N GLU A 120 -10.05 18.14 17.52
CA GLU A 120 -10.96 17.01 17.29
C GLU A 120 -11.77 17.20 16.00
N ALA A 121 -12.28 18.41 15.75
CA ALA A 121 -12.99 18.74 14.53
C ALA A 121 -12.08 18.60 13.28
N LYS A 122 -10.84 19.11 13.34
CA LYS A 122 -9.86 18.95 12.25
C LYS A 122 -9.55 17.46 12.01
N THR A 123 -9.20 16.72 13.05
CA THR A 123 -8.88 15.30 12.96
C THR A 123 -10.05 14.50 12.39
N TRP A 124 -11.28 14.84 12.77
CA TRP A 124 -12.47 14.22 12.19
C TRP A 124 -12.59 14.50 10.69
N LEU A 125 -12.40 15.74 10.25
CA LEU A 125 -12.39 16.10 8.83
C LEU A 125 -11.28 15.39 8.05
N ASP A 126 -10.05 15.38 8.58
CA ASP A 126 -8.91 14.71 7.94
C ASP A 126 -9.18 13.20 7.79
N ARG A 127 -9.79 12.55 8.80
CA ARG A 127 -10.21 11.14 8.71
C ARG A 127 -11.23 10.89 7.60
N GLN A 128 -12.16 11.83 7.38
CA GLN A 128 -13.11 11.73 6.27
C GLN A 128 -12.41 11.83 4.92
N VAL A 129 -11.46 12.77 4.77
CA VAL A 129 -10.66 12.91 3.54
C VAL A 129 -9.89 11.62 3.26
N ILE A 130 -9.21 11.06 4.27
CA ILE A 130 -8.47 9.79 4.13
C ILE A 130 -9.41 8.67 3.67
N ALA A 131 -10.57 8.52 4.31
CA ALA A 131 -11.52 7.45 3.99
C ALA A 131 -12.10 7.57 2.57
N GLN A 132 -12.27 8.79 2.05
CA GLN A 132 -12.88 9.04 0.73
C GLN A 132 -11.86 9.01 -0.41
N GLU A 133 -10.67 9.54 -0.16
CA GLU A 133 -9.70 9.85 -1.20
C GLU A 133 -8.49 8.92 -1.21
N CYS A 134 -8.11 8.39 -0.05
CA CYS A 134 -6.88 7.63 0.11
C CYS A 134 -7.13 6.13 0.26
N GLU A 135 -8.29 5.75 0.78
CA GLU A 135 -8.61 4.37 1.15
C GLU A 135 -9.82 3.84 0.39
N TRP A 136 -9.86 2.52 0.27
CA TRP A 136 -11.03 1.80 -0.19
C TRP A 136 -11.04 0.44 0.50
N GLU A 137 -12.20 -0.17 0.58
CA GLU A 137 -12.36 -1.49 1.19
C GLU A 137 -12.78 -2.48 0.11
N PRO A 138 -11.97 -3.52 -0.19
CA PRO A 138 -12.42 -4.61 -1.04
C PRO A 138 -13.52 -5.40 -0.33
N ASP A 139 -14.48 -5.90 -1.10
CA ASP A 139 -15.35 -6.96 -0.61
C ASP A 139 -14.56 -8.24 -0.28
N HIS A 140 -15.24 -9.18 0.37
CA HIS A 140 -14.62 -10.40 0.85
C HIS A 140 -13.97 -11.23 -0.28
N ASP A 141 -14.64 -11.34 -1.42
CA ASP A 141 -14.19 -12.17 -2.54
C ASP A 141 -12.95 -11.56 -3.19
N LEU A 142 -12.96 -10.25 -3.45
CA LEU A 142 -11.82 -9.53 -3.99
C LEU A 142 -10.63 -9.58 -3.02
N ARG A 143 -10.88 -9.45 -1.71
CA ARG A 143 -9.83 -9.58 -0.70
C ARG A 143 -9.15 -10.95 -0.77
N LEU A 144 -9.92 -12.04 -0.84
CA LEU A 144 -9.36 -13.40 -0.98
C LEU A 144 -8.50 -13.53 -2.24
N VAL A 145 -8.93 -12.95 -3.37
CA VAL A 145 -8.13 -12.97 -4.61
C VAL A 145 -6.82 -12.21 -4.43
N ILE A 146 -6.85 -11.03 -3.79
CA ILE A 146 -5.63 -10.24 -3.52
C ILE A 146 -4.68 -11.00 -2.60
N GLU A 147 -5.17 -11.59 -1.51
CA GLU A 147 -4.35 -12.37 -0.59
C GLU A 147 -3.70 -13.57 -1.29
N ASN A 148 -4.46 -14.29 -2.12
CA ASN A 148 -3.94 -15.40 -2.94
C ASN A 148 -2.84 -14.93 -3.90
N VAL A 149 -3.04 -13.82 -4.61
CA VAL A 149 -2.04 -13.24 -5.51
C VAL A 149 -0.78 -12.78 -4.75
N ALA A 150 -0.93 -12.27 -3.53
CA ALA A 150 0.20 -11.85 -2.70
C ALA A 150 1.05 -13.05 -2.23
N LEU A 151 0.39 -14.16 -1.89
CA LEU A 151 1.04 -15.39 -1.43
C LEU A 151 1.60 -16.26 -2.57
N ASP A 152 1.09 -16.10 -3.79
CA ASP A 152 1.54 -16.87 -4.95
C ASP A 152 3.05 -16.68 -5.22
N ALA A 153 3.74 -17.78 -5.48
CA ALA A 153 5.14 -17.78 -5.90
C ALA A 153 5.29 -17.27 -7.34
N ARG A 154 4.26 -17.43 -8.20
CA ARG A 154 4.26 -17.07 -9.63
C ARG A 154 3.01 -16.27 -10.05
N PRO A 155 2.68 -15.17 -9.37
CA PRO A 155 1.49 -14.41 -9.73
C PRO A 155 1.68 -13.74 -11.08
N ARG A 156 0.53 -13.46 -11.69
CA ARG A 156 0.43 -12.59 -12.85
C ARG A 156 1.02 -11.23 -12.49
N LEU A 157 1.97 -10.78 -13.29
CA LEU A 157 2.67 -9.52 -13.06
C LEU A 157 2.02 -8.42 -13.88
N TRP A 158 1.71 -7.30 -13.23
CA TRP A 158 1.06 -6.16 -13.87
C TRP A 158 1.92 -5.61 -15.01
N LEU A 159 3.24 -5.56 -14.84
CA LEU A 159 4.15 -5.08 -15.85
C LEU A 159 5.52 -5.77 -15.72
N ARG A 160 5.93 -6.49 -16.76
CA ARG A 160 7.25 -6.21 -17.34
C ARG A 160 7.02 -5.07 -18.33
N PRO A 161 7.84 -4.02 -18.36
CA PRO A 161 7.82 -3.11 -19.48
C PRO A 161 8.15 -3.91 -20.75
N ALA A 162 7.13 -4.30 -21.51
CA ALA A 162 7.29 -4.52 -22.94
C ALA A 162 7.42 -3.15 -23.63
N MET A 163 8.41 -2.35 -23.18
CA MET A 163 8.84 -1.10 -23.81
C MET A 163 10.37 -1.04 -23.93
N ARG A 164 11.04 -2.18 -24.05
CA ARG A 164 12.20 -2.23 -24.96
C ARG A 164 11.66 -2.50 -26.36
N LYS A 165 11.15 -1.46 -27.03
CA LYS A 165 11.19 -1.43 -28.48
C LYS A 165 12.40 -0.57 -28.86
N LYS A 166 13.21 -1.19 -29.72
CA LYS A 166 14.46 -0.77 -30.37
C LYS A 166 14.72 0.72 -30.44
#